data_AF-A0A2T1FUQ1-F1
#
_entry.id   AF-A0A2T1FUQ1-F1
#
_cell.length_a   1.000
_cell.length_b   1.000
_cell.length_c   1.000
_cell.angle_alpha   90.00
_cell.angle_beta   90.00
_cell.angle_gamma   90.00
#
_symmetry.space_group_name_H-M   'P 1'
#
loop_
_entity.id
_entity.type
_entity.pdbx_description
1 polymer ?
#
loop_
_entity_poly.entity_id
_entity_poly.type
_entity_poly.pdbx_seq_one_letter_code
_entity_poly.pdbx_strand_id
1 'polypeptide(L)'
;MKDTQNDMEDTQNDMEDTQNDIFTAFIVAVLQQTEPLPAPVQLEFNKLDENYTINDILKLNQLHPPLLAAYQKNRVWLNNYSNEHSLGLDVLPDSEFEKENTTNPEISNAASDISDLTNLPKIIEKIDTKVKPRGLRQFLGKIFQAGDSVQASRDTILSNML
;
A
#
# COMPACT_ATOMS: atom_id res chain seq x y z
N MET A 1 -21.01 -31.28 -1.20
CA MET A 1 -20.66 -30.78 -2.56
C MET A 1 -20.81 -29.26 -2.69
N LYS A 2 -21.18 -28.51 -1.62
CA LYS A 2 -21.14 -27.04 -1.62
C LYS A 2 -19.83 -26.48 -1.04
N ASP A 3 -19.07 -27.29 -0.32
CA ASP A 3 -17.92 -26.83 0.47
C ASP A 3 -16.68 -26.56 -0.39
N THR A 4 -16.49 -27.31 -1.48
CA THR A 4 -15.32 -27.17 -2.36
C THR A 4 -15.36 -25.90 -3.23
N GLN A 5 -16.53 -25.28 -3.44
CA GLN A 5 -16.63 -24.04 -4.21
C GLN A 5 -16.23 -22.81 -3.37
N ASN A 6 -16.58 -22.79 -2.08
CA ASN A 6 -16.18 -21.70 -1.18
C ASN A 6 -14.67 -21.67 -0.97
N ASP A 7 -14.04 -22.83 -0.73
CA ASP A 7 -12.59 -22.91 -0.49
C ASP A 7 -11.76 -22.38 -1.69
N MET A 8 -12.26 -22.56 -2.93
CA MET A 8 -11.61 -22.06 -4.14
C MET A 8 -11.81 -20.55 -4.33
N GLU A 9 -12.98 -20.01 -3.97
CA GLU A 9 -13.28 -18.58 -4.05
C GLU A 9 -12.47 -17.81 -3.00
N ASP A 10 -12.37 -18.33 -1.77
CA ASP A 10 -11.58 -17.74 -0.69
C ASP A 10 -10.08 -17.69 -1.03
N THR A 11 -9.54 -18.76 -1.62
CA THR A 11 -8.13 -18.81 -2.06
C THR A 11 -7.83 -17.81 -3.18
N GLN A 12 -8.78 -17.55 -4.07
CA GLN A 12 -8.62 -16.58 -5.16
C GLN A 12 -8.67 -15.14 -4.64
N ASN A 13 -9.57 -14.86 -3.69
CA ASN A 13 -9.67 -13.57 -3.02
C ASN A 13 -8.38 -13.24 -2.25
N ASP A 14 -7.83 -14.20 -1.49
CA ASP A 14 -6.57 -14.01 -0.74
C ASP A 14 -5.37 -13.68 -1.66
N MET A 15 -5.30 -14.31 -2.84
CA MET A 15 -4.24 -14.04 -3.80
C MET A 15 -4.39 -12.67 -4.47
N GLU A 16 -5.62 -12.25 -4.77
CA GLU A 16 -5.90 -10.93 -5.34
C GLU A 16 -5.61 -9.81 -4.34
N ASP A 17 -6.01 -9.99 -3.08
CA ASP A 17 -5.74 -9.04 -1.99
C ASP A 17 -4.25 -8.87 -1.75
N THR A 18 -3.49 -9.98 -1.74
CA THR A 18 -2.03 -9.93 -1.64
C THR A 18 -1.39 -9.13 -2.78
N GLN A 19 -1.91 -9.25 -4.01
CA GLN A 19 -1.41 -8.47 -5.16
C GLN A 19 -1.75 -6.99 -5.03
N ASN A 20 -2.98 -6.69 -4.63
CA ASN A 20 -3.44 -5.32 -4.44
C ASN A 20 -2.65 -4.61 -3.35
N ASP A 21 -2.26 -5.30 -2.29
CA ASP A 21 -1.39 -4.76 -1.24
C ASP A 21 0.03 -4.49 -1.75
N ILE A 22 0.58 -5.36 -2.59
CA ILE A 22 1.89 -5.11 -3.23
C ILE A 22 1.83 -3.85 -4.09
N PHE A 23 0.81 -3.73 -4.93
CA PHE A 23 0.64 -2.58 -5.81
C PHE A 23 0.41 -1.29 -5.01
N THR A 24 -0.43 -1.35 -3.99
CA THR A 24 -0.71 -0.21 -3.10
C THR A 24 0.55 0.23 -2.37
N ALA A 25 1.30 -0.70 -1.75
CA ALA A 25 2.56 -0.38 -1.08
C ALA A 25 3.56 0.31 -2.03
N PHE A 26 3.65 -0.17 -3.27
CA PHE A 26 4.53 0.41 -4.28
C PHE A 26 4.08 1.81 -4.71
N ILE A 27 2.80 2.02 -4.99
CA ILE A 27 2.25 3.33 -5.33
C ILE A 27 2.56 4.35 -4.24
N VAL A 28 2.32 3.97 -2.98
CA VAL A 28 2.61 4.84 -1.83
C VAL A 28 4.11 5.13 -1.73
N ALA A 29 4.96 4.13 -1.99
CA ALA A 29 6.41 4.32 -1.95
C ALA A 29 6.90 5.30 -3.02
N VAL A 30 6.33 5.24 -4.24
CA VAL A 30 6.62 6.19 -5.33
C VAL A 30 6.13 7.60 -4.95
N LEU A 31 4.92 7.71 -4.38
CA LEU A 31 4.35 8.99 -3.94
C LEU A 31 5.21 9.68 -2.87
N GLN A 32 5.78 8.89 -1.95
CA GLN A 32 6.59 9.35 -0.82
C GLN A 32 8.01 9.80 -1.21
N GLN A 33 8.45 9.56 -2.44
CA GLN A 33 9.72 10.10 -2.90
C GLN A 33 9.62 11.63 -2.91
N THR A 34 10.59 12.32 -2.32
CA THR A 34 10.59 13.79 -2.21
C THR A 34 10.96 14.47 -3.53
N GLU A 35 11.81 13.80 -4.31
CA GLU A 35 12.31 14.24 -5.61
C GLU A 35 11.89 13.24 -6.71
N PRO A 36 11.92 13.64 -7.99
CA PRO A 36 11.76 12.71 -9.10
C PRO A 36 12.74 11.55 -9.01
N LEU A 37 12.36 10.38 -9.51
CA LEU A 37 13.26 9.23 -9.53
C LEU A 37 14.53 9.57 -10.33
N PRO A 38 15.71 9.06 -9.92
CA PRO A 38 16.93 9.21 -10.71
C PRO A 38 16.71 8.71 -12.13
N ALA A 39 17.25 9.41 -13.13
CA ALA A 39 16.99 9.08 -14.54
C ALA A 39 17.24 7.59 -14.91
N PRO A 40 18.30 6.92 -14.42
CA PRO A 40 18.48 5.48 -14.65
C PRO A 40 17.33 4.63 -14.10
N VAL A 41 16.77 5.00 -12.94
CA VAL A 41 15.65 4.28 -12.32
C VAL A 41 14.35 4.56 -13.06
N GLN A 42 14.10 5.81 -13.46
CA GLN A 42 12.93 6.19 -14.25
C GLN A 42 12.92 5.46 -15.61
N LEU A 43 14.08 5.27 -16.25
CA LEU A 43 14.18 4.48 -17.47
C LEU A 43 13.79 3.01 -17.27
N GLU A 44 14.12 2.40 -16.13
CA GLU A 44 13.68 1.04 -15.83
C GLU A 44 12.15 0.97 -15.61
N PHE A 45 11.54 2.01 -15.03
CA PHE A 45 10.07 2.11 -14.97
C PHE A 45 9.49 2.14 -16.39
N ASN A 46 10.06 2.98 -17.27
CA ASN A 46 9.57 3.15 -18.65
C ASN A 46 9.74 1.91 -19.54
N LYS A 47 10.50 0.89 -19.12
CA LYS A 47 10.60 -0.38 -19.84
C LYS A 47 9.44 -1.33 -19.57
N LEU A 48 8.68 -1.10 -18.50
CA LEU A 48 7.52 -1.95 -18.17
C LEU A 48 6.33 -1.58 -19.05
N ASP A 49 5.73 -2.61 -19.66
CA ASP A 49 4.47 -2.50 -20.39
C ASP A 49 3.28 -2.93 -19.51
N GLU A 50 2.09 -3.03 -20.10
CA GLU A 50 0.87 -3.44 -19.39
C GLU A 50 0.89 -4.87 -18.80
N ASN A 51 1.86 -5.70 -19.20
CA ASN A 51 2.00 -7.10 -18.78
C ASN A 51 3.03 -7.30 -17.67
N TYR A 52 3.45 -6.23 -16.99
CA TYR A 52 4.39 -6.32 -15.88
C TYR A 52 3.91 -7.27 -14.78
N THR A 53 4.88 -7.88 -14.09
CA THR A 53 4.65 -8.84 -13.01
C THR A 53 4.99 -8.24 -11.64
N ILE A 54 4.56 -8.90 -10.57
CA ILE A 54 4.98 -8.57 -9.20
C ILE A 54 6.51 -8.56 -9.07
N ASN A 55 7.19 -9.51 -9.73
CA ASN A 55 8.65 -9.59 -9.68
C ASN A 55 9.30 -8.35 -10.31
N ASP A 56 8.67 -7.74 -11.31
CA ASP A 56 9.17 -6.51 -11.92
C ASP A 56 9.04 -5.34 -10.94
N ILE A 57 7.92 -5.23 -10.23
CA ILE A 57 7.74 -4.25 -9.13
C ILE A 57 8.81 -4.43 -8.05
N LEU A 58 9.05 -5.66 -7.61
CA LEU A 58 10.05 -5.95 -6.59
C LEU A 58 11.47 -5.58 -7.04
N LYS A 59 11.81 -5.83 -8.31
CA LYS A 59 13.09 -5.40 -8.90
C LYS A 59 13.19 -3.87 -8.94
N LEU A 60 12.13 -3.17 -9.36
CA LEU A 60 12.13 -1.71 -9.43
C LEU A 60 12.43 -1.07 -8.07
N ASN A 61 11.85 -1.60 -7.00
CA ASN A 61 12.15 -1.13 -5.64
C ASN A 61 13.65 -1.23 -5.31
N GLN A 62 14.29 -2.33 -5.70
CA GLN A 62 15.70 -2.59 -5.40
C GLN A 62 16.68 -1.65 -6.12
N LEU A 63 16.25 -0.99 -7.20
CA LEU A 63 17.09 -0.08 -7.98
C LEU A 63 17.36 1.25 -7.27
N HIS A 64 16.52 1.60 -6.29
CA HIS A 64 16.62 2.86 -5.58
C HIS A 64 16.43 2.64 -4.07
N PRO A 65 17.49 2.74 -3.25
CA PRO A 65 17.39 2.43 -1.81
C PRO A 65 16.28 3.21 -1.07
N PRO A 66 16.05 4.52 -1.33
CA PRO A 66 14.91 5.24 -0.75
C PRO A 66 13.54 4.67 -1.13
N LEU A 67 13.38 4.20 -2.37
CA LEU A 67 12.15 3.55 -2.83
C LEU A 67 11.94 2.20 -2.13
N LEU A 68 12.98 1.38 -2.03
CA LEU A 68 12.93 0.10 -1.32
C LEU A 68 12.53 0.28 0.15
N ALA A 69 13.16 1.24 0.84
CA ALA A 69 12.89 1.51 2.24
C ALA A 69 11.42 1.94 2.46
N ALA A 70 10.91 2.84 1.60
CA ALA A 70 9.52 3.26 1.64
C ALA A 70 8.56 2.08 1.37
N TYR A 71 8.82 1.28 0.34
CA TYR A 71 8.03 0.10 0.01
C TYR A 71 7.95 -0.91 1.16
N GLN A 72 9.08 -1.24 1.78
CA GLN A 72 9.13 -2.18 2.91
C GLN A 72 8.33 -1.66 4.10
N LYS A 73 8.47 -0.37 4.44
CA LYS A 73 7.70 0.26 5.51
C LYS A 73 6.19 0.18 5.24
N ASN A 74 5.77 0.46 4.00
CA ASN A 74 4.36 0.45 3.62
C ASN A 74 3.78 -0.98 3.59
N ARG A 75 4.57 -1.99 3.19
CA ARG A 75 4.18 -3.41 3.26
C ARG A 75 3.92 -3.86 4.71
N VAL A 76 4.81 -3.51 5.63
CA VAL A 76 4.63 -3.82 7.06
C VAL A 76 3.38 -3.13 7.60
N TRP A 77 3.17 -1.86 7.26
CA TRP A 77 2.00 -1.11 7.69
C TRP A 77 0.69 -1.72 7.18
N LEU A 78 0.59 -2.05 5.88
CA LEU A 78 -0.60 -2.67 5.30
C LEU A 78 -0.91 -4.02 5.93
N ASN A 79 0.11 -4.87 6.12
CA ASN A 79 -0.08 -6.16 6.79
C ASN A 79 -0.64 -6.00 8.21
N ASN A 80 -0.13 -5.03 8.99
CA ASN A 80 -0.61 -4.77 10.34
C ASN A 80 -2.02 -4.18 10.34
N TYR A 81 -2.31 -3.25 9.44
CA TYR A 81 -3.62 -2.62 9.32
C TYR A 81 -4.71 -3.62 8.92
N SER A 82 -4.43 -4.50 7.96
CA SER A 82 -5.35 -5.58 7.58
C SER A 82 -5.60 -6.54 8.75
N ASN A 83 -4.56 -6.91 9.51
CA ASN A 83 -4.71 -7.77 10.69
C ASN A 83 -5.57 -7.11 11.79
N GLU A 84 -5.38 -5.82 12.06
CA GLU A 84 -6.18 -5.06 13.03
C GLU A 84 -7.67 -5.00 12.63
N HIS A 85 -7.95 -4.86 11.34
CA HIS A 85 -9.31 -4.88 10.82
C HIS A 85 -9.93 -6.29 10.78
N SER A 86 -9.13 -7.35 10.60
CA SER A 86 -9.57 -8.74 10.68
C SER A 86 -9.91 -9.21 12.11
N LEU A 87 -9.38 -8.55 13.14
CA LEU A 87 -9.71 -8.85 14.54
C LEU A 87 -11.12 -8.42 14.96
N GLY A 88 -11.82 -7.63 14.14
CA GLY A 88 -13.16 -7.09 14.43
C GLY A 88 -14.34 -8.01 14.08
N LEU A 89 -14.12 -9.22 13.55
CA LEU A 89 -15.20 -10.09 13.09
C LEU A 89 -15.60 -11.23 14.05
N ASP A 90 -14.81 -11.54 15.08
CA ASP A 90 -15.13 -12.68 15.98
C ASP A 90 -14.92 -12.44 17.48
N VAL A 91 -14.45 -11.25 17.90
CA VAL A 91 -14.25 -10.95 19.32
C VAL A 91 -15.02 -9.69 19.69
N LEU A 92 -16.22 -9.88 20.28
CA LEU A 92 -16.81 -8.86 21.14
C LEU A 92 -15.82 -8.63 22.29
N PRO A 93 -15.40 -7.39 22.59
CA PRO A 93 -14.47 -7.14 23.68
C PRO A 93 -15.11 -7.62 24.98
N ASP A 94 -14.50 -8.62 25.61
CA ASP A 94 -14.92 -9.11 26.91
C ASP A 94 -14.56 -8.06 27.96
N SER A 95 -15.57 -7.28 28.36
CA SER A 95 -15.44 -6.14 29.26
C SER A 95 -14.92 -6.48 30.68
N GLU A 96 -14.78 -7.77 31.01
CA GLU A 96 -14.25 -8.20 32.31
C GLU A 96 -12.72 -8.15 32.36
N PHE A 97 -12.00 -8.31 31.25
CA PHE A 97 -10.53 -8.29 31.24
C PHE A 97 -9.92 -6.87 31.35
N GLU A 98 -10.65 -5.84 30.94
CA GLU A 98 -10.14 -4.45 30.95
C GLU A 98 -10.14 -3.79 32.34
N LYS A 99 -10.80 -4.38 33.34
CA LYS A 99 -10.85 -3.80 34.69
C LYS A 99 -9.63 -4.11 35.55
N GLU A 100 -8.84 -5.15 35.24
CA GLU A 100 -7.74 -5.59 36.12
C GLU A 100 -6.34 -5.29 35.58
N ASN A 101 -6.18 -4.82 34.34
CA ASN A 101 -4.87 -4.53 33.78
C ASN A 101 -4.39 -3.10 34.10
N THR A 102 -3.98 -2.85 35.35
CA THR A 102 -3.33 -1.59 35.77
C THR A 102 -1.83 -1.52 35.41
N THR A 103 -1.32 -2.47 34.62
CA THR A 103 0.10 -2.52 34.26
C THR A 103 0.26 -2.70 32.75
N ASN A 104 0.14 -1.60 32.00
CA ASN A 104 0.49 -1.58 30.59
C ASN A 104 1.88 -0.93 30.42
N PRO A 105 2.98 -1.69 30.30
CA PRO A 105 4.23 -1.14 29.82
C PRO A 105 4.12 -1.01 28.29
N GLU A 106 4.06 0.25 27.83
CA GLU A 106 4.40 0.70 26.47
C GLU A 106 3.40 0.27 25.38
N ILE A 107 2.91 1.18 24.54
CA ILE A 107 3.68 1.76 23.44
C ILE A 107 3.41 3.27 23.38
N SER A 108 4.48 4.05 23.33
CA SER A 108 4.39 5.47 23.00
C SER A 108 3.75 5.62 21.63
N ASN A 109 2.49 6.07 21.59
CA ASN A 109 1.85 6.64 20.41
C ASN A 109 2.51 7.99 20.12
N ALA A 110 3.78 7.96 19.70
CA ALA A 110 4.38 9.06 19.00
C ALA A 110 3.71 9.12 17.62
N ALA A 111 2.56 9.78 17.55
CA ALA A 111 2.08 10.37 16.32
C ALA A 111 3.18 11.35 15.87
N SER A 112 4.14 10.84 15.11
CA SER A 112 5.15 11.69 14.47
C SER A 112 4.46 12.45 13.36
N ASP A 113 4.25 13.72 13.68
CA ASP A 113 3.94 14.80 12.78
C ASP A 113 4.97 14.78 11.63
N ILE A 114 4.52 14.31 10.46
CA ILE A 114 5.27 14.47 9.22
C ILE A 114 4.25 15.05 8.25
N SER A 115 4.53 16.25 7.80
CA SER A 115 3.62 17.13 7.08
C SER A 115 3.37 16.61 5.66
N ASP A 116 2.10 16.34 5.37
CA ASP A 116 1.43 16.25 4.06
C ASP A 116 1.81 15.20 2.99
N LEU A 117 2.71 14.24 3.26
CA LEU A 117 2.89 13.02 2.43
C LEU A 117 2.98 11.71 3.25
N THR A 118 2.62 11.80 4.53
CA THR A 118 2.93 10.80 5.56
C THR A 118 1.72 10.35 6.35
N ASN A 119 0.56 10.95 6.11
CA ASN A 119 -0.70 10.39 6.57
C ASN A 119 -1.10 9.21 5.69
N LEU A 120 -0.40 8.08 5.91
CA LEU A 120 -0.62 6.81 5.23
C LEU A 120 -2.11 6.45 5.16
N PRO A 121 -2.91 6.51 6.26
CA PRO A 121 -4.34 6.25 6.19
C PRO A 121 -5.08 7.08 5.13
N LYS A 122 -4.86 8.40 5.08
CA LYS A 122 -5.50 9.27 4.07
C LYS A 122 -5.06 8.95 2.65
N ILE A 123 -3.78 8.60 2.45
CA ILE A 123 -3.26 8.22 1.13
C ILE A 123 -3.92 6.92 0.66
N ILE A 124 -4.02 5.92 1.56
CA ILE A 124 -4.70 4.66 1.28
C ILE A 124 -6.17 4.88 0.95
N GLU A 125 -6.90 5.70 1.72
CA GLU A 125 -8.29 6.07 1.41
C GLU A 125 -8.43 6.69 0.01
N LYS A 126 -7.49 7.54 -0.42
CA LYS A 126 -7.50 8.09 -1.78
C LYS A 126 -7.19 7.05 -2.84
N ILE A 127 -6.29 6.10 -2.58
CA ILE A 127 -6.04 4.97 -3.48
C ILE A 127 -7.31 4.13 -3.61
N ASP A 128 -7.99 3.83 -2.50
CA ASP A 128 -9.21 3.03 -2.48
C ASP A 128 -10.38 3.72 -3.19
N THR A 129 -10.49 5.04 -3.09
CA THR A 129 -11.60 5.79 -3.70
C THR A 129 -11.35 6.23 -5.14
N LYS A 130 -10.09 6.48 -5.54
CA LYS A 130 -9.75 7.01 -6.87
C LYS A 130 -9.07 6.02 -7.80
N VAL A 131 -8.28 5.10 -7.24
CA VAL A 131 -7.41 4.20 -8.00
C VAL A 131 -8.02 2.81 -8.10
N LYS A 132 -8.36 2.15 -6.98
CA LYS A 132 -8.92 0.79 -6.98
C LYS A 132 -10.15 0.63 -7.91
N PRO A 133 -11.13 1.55 -7.94
CA PRO A 133 -12.31 1.41 -8.82
C PRO A 133 -11.97 1.49 -10.31
N ARG A 134 -10.81 2.08 -10.65
CA ARG A 134 -10.29 2.19 -12.02
C ARG A 134 -9.22 1.13 -12.32
N GLY A 135 -8.87 0.29 -11.36
CA GLY A 135 -7.83 -0.73 -11.43
C GLY A 135 -6.43 -0.21 -11.06
N LEU A 136 -5.84 -0.81 -10.01
CA LEU A 136 -4.47 -0.54 -9.57
C LEU A 136 -3.45 -0.78 -10.69
N ARG A 137 -3.64 -1.84 -11.48
CA ARG A 137 -2.74 -2.16 -12.60
C ARG A 137 -2.73 -1.09 -13.69
N GLN A 138 -3.90 -0.59 -14.06
CA GLN A 138 -4.01 0.46 -15.07
C GLN A 138 -3.33 1.76 -14.61
N PHE A 139 -3.45 2.07 -13.32
CA PHE A 139 -2.79 3.23 -12.75
C PHE A 139 -1.27 3.08 -12.70
N LEU A 140 -0.77 1.91 -12.32
CA LEU A 140 0.66 1.60 -12.38
C LEU A 140 1.21 1.70 -13.81
N GLY A 141 0.47 1.22 -14.81
CA GLY A 141 0.85 1.41 -16.22
C GLY A 141 1.04 2.88 -16.60
N LYS A 142 0.17 3.79 -16.09
CA LYS A 142 0.33 5.24 -16.30
C LYS A 142 1.57 5.79 -15.60
N ILE A 143 1.87 5.31 -14.38
CA ILE A 143 3.08 5.69 -13.64
C ILE A 143 4.32 5.26 -14.41
N PHE A 144 4.35 4.01 -14.91
CA PHE A 144 5.48 3.48 -15.68
C PHE A 144 5.69 4.20 -17.00
N GLN A 145 4.64 4.71 -17.64
CA GLN A 145 4.76 5.46 -18.90
C GLN A 145 5.02 6.97 -18.70
N ALA A 146 4.98 7.46 -17.46
CA ALA A 146 5.21 8.87 -17.19
C ALA A 146 6.69 9.25 -17.36
N GLY A 147 6.93 10.49 -17.82
CA GLY A 147 8.27 11.09 -17.77
C GLY A 147 8.75 11.34 -16.34
N ASP A 148 7.81 11.56 -15.42
CA ASP A 148 8.03 11.65 -13.98
C ASP A 148 6.98 10.81 -13.25
N SER A 149 7.39 9.63 -12.79
CA SER A 149 6.53 8.68 -12.07
C SER A 149 6.01 9.24 -10.76
N VAL A 150 6.81 10.05 -10.07
CA VAL A 150 6.48 10.63 -8.77
C VAL A 150 5.40 11.69 -8.96
N GLN A 151 5.60 12.61 -9.89
CA GLN A 151 4.63 13.65 -10.19
C GLN A 151 3.33 13.07 -10.74
N ALA A 152 3.37 12.10 -11.64
CA ALA A 152 2.17 11.43 -12.15
C ALA A 152 1.35 10.75 -11.04
N SER A 153 2.05 10.16 -10.06
CA SER A 153 1.41 9.58 -8.87
C SER A 153 0.71 10.64 -8.03
N ARG A 154 1.40 11.76 -7.77
CA ARG A 154 0.88 12.90 -7.00
C ARG A 154 -0.32 13.56 -7.68
N ASP A 155 -0.23 13.82 -8.98
CA ASP A 155 -1.30 14.45 -9.75
C ASP A 155 -2.60 13.63 -9.71
N THR A 156 -2.51 12.30 -9.63
CA THR A 156 -3.72 11.46 -9.57
C THR A 156 -4.28 11.35 -8.15
N ILE A 157 -3.41 11.10 -7.17
CA ILE A 157 -3.83 10.79 -5.80
C ILE A 157 -4.14 12.09 -5.04
N LEU A 158 -3.28 13.09 -5.17
CA LEU A 158 -3.31 14.33 -4.39
C LEU A 158 -4.06 15.48 -5.07
N SER A 159 -4.42 15.39 -6.35
CA SER A 159 -5.29 16.39 -6.97
C SER A 159 -6.59 16.49 -6.16
N ASN A 160 -6.82 17.67 -5.56
CA ASN A 160 -7.86 18.02 -4.57
C ASN A 160 -7.57 17.70 -3.08
N MET A 161 -6.31 17.75 -2.61
CA MET A 161 -5.99 17.88 -1.17
C MET A 161 -5.97 19.35 -0.67
N LEU A 162 -6.44 20.30 -1.47
CA LEU A 162 -6.62 21.71 -1.10
C LEU A 162 -8.09 22.01 -0.81
#